data_AF-A0A3Q2HAB4-F1
#
_entry.id   AF-A0A3Q2HAB4-F1
#
_cell.length_a   1.000
_cell.length_b   1.000
_cell.length_c   1.000
_cell.angle_alpha   90.00
_cell.angle_beta   90.00
_cell.angle_gamma   90.00
#
_symmetry.space_group_name_H-M   'P 1'
#
loop_
_entity.id
_entity.type
_entity.pdbx_description
1 polymer ?
#
loop_
_entity_poly.entity_id
_entity_poly.type
_entity_poly.pdbx_seq_one_letter_code
_entity_poly.pdbx_strand_id
1 'polypeptide(L)'
;MNTDHESCEEKHESQPETEYSTIKSIKLMKCTIRDPNQQVLVLENGVLKAVPDKGTTTPETFYISTSQLSTTSIKKENHIFLAVSKGELCLHCDTVKDPEHPSLQLKKKNIKELNSLNSKESLPFTFLKEQIGSYFTLESAANHGYFIYTSNIPRQPVGVTKDLGKEKNTQFEFENISVNLSVVQDGVYKLTMAKPCMTMEL
;
A
#
# COMPACT_ATOMS: atom_id res chain seq x y z
N MET A 1 36.88 -50.20 -50.69
CA MET A 1 35.88 -49.36 -51.40
C MET A 1 35.09 -48.68 -50.32
N ASN A 2 35.36 -47.39 -50.14
CA ASN A 2 34.76 -46.53 -49.12
C ASN A 2 33.37 -46.11 -49.59
N THR A 3 32.43 -46.03 -48.66
CA THR A 3 31.21 -45.22 -48.79
C THR A 3 31.05 -44.47 -47.47
N ASP A 4 31.67 -43.30 -47.40
CA ASP A 4 31.40 -42.32 -46.34
C ASP A 4 30.18 -41.50 -46.77
N HIS A 5 29.19 -41.49 -45.89
CA HIS A 5 27.91 -40.82 -46.06
C HIS A 5 28.11 -39.33 -45.72
N GLU A 6 28.08 -38.49 -46.75
CA GLU A 6 27.99 -37.04 -46.62
C GLU A 6 26.57 -36.66 -46.18
N SER A 7 26.44 -35.86 -45.12
CA SER A 7 25.18 -35.20 -44.77
C SER A 7 25.52 -33.83 -44.19
N CYS A 8 25.00 -32.81 -44.86
CA CYS A 8 25.24 -31.39 -44.63
C CYS A 8 24.70 -30.92 -43.27
N GLU A 9 25.49 -30.11 -42.56
CA GLU A 9 25.03 -29.33 -41.40
C GLU A 9 24.24 -28.11 -41.89
N GLU A 10 22.94 -28.06 -41.61
CA GLU A 10 22.13 -26.84 -41.71
C GLU A 10 22.44 -25.93 -40.50
N LYS A 11 23.09 -24.80 -40.77
CA LYS A 11 23.25 -23.71 -39.80
C LYS A 11 21.93 -22.96 -39.65
N HIS A 12 21.25 -23.14 -38.53
CA HIS A 12 20.17 -22.25 -38.11
C HIS A 12 20.78 -20.97 -37.49
N GLU A 13 20.77 -19.90 -38.29
CA GLU A 13 21.01 -18.52 -37.89
C GLU A 13 19.98 -18.11 -36.82
N SER A 14 20.44 -17.84 -35.60
CA SER A 14 19.60 -17.39 -34.49
C SER A 14 19.24 -15.91 -34.66
N GLN A 15 17.97 -15.61 -34.89
CA GLN A 15 17.45 -14.25 -34.71
C GLN A 15 17.22 -13.98 -33.21
N PRO A 16 17.63 -12.83 -32.67
CA PRO A 16 17.32 -12.46 -31.30
C PRO A 16 15.85 -12.03 -31.24
N GLU A 17 15.00 -12.88 -30.67
CA GLU A 17 13.67 -12.46 -30.26
C GLU A 17 13.80 -11.41 -29.17
N THR A 18 13.49 -10.16 -29.51
CA THR A 18 13.30 -9.08 -28.56
C THR A 18 12.21 -9.45 -27.56
N GLU A 19 12.62 -9.83 -26.37
CA GLU A 19 11.76 -10.11 -25.22
C GLU A 19 11.07 -8.81 -24.79
N TYR A 20 9.88 -8.54 -25.35
CA TYR A 20 9.03 -7.47 -24.87
C TYR A 20 8.58 -7.82 -23.45
N SER A 21 9.27 -7.26 -22.46
CA SER A 21 8.86 -7.24 -21.07
C SER A 21 7.42 -6.71 -20.98
N THR A 22 6.49 -7.65 -20.78
CA THR A 22 5.08 -7.32 -20.58
C THR A 22 4.98 -6.58 -19.26
N ILE A 23 4.73 -5.27 -19.30
CA ILE A 23 4.54 -4.44 -18.12
C ILE A 23 3.34 -5.01 -17.35
N LYS A 24 3.61 -5.77 -16.27
CA LYS A 24 2.58 -6.20 -15.33
C LYS A 24 1.96 -4.94 -14.73
N SER A 25 0.69 -4.69 -15.03
CA SER A 25 -0.07 -3.59 -14.43
C SER A 25 -0.06 -3.73 -12.90
N ILE A 26 0.59 -2.81 -12.20
CA ILE A 26 0.60 -2.77 -10.74
C ILE A 26 -0.82 -2.48 -10.26
N LYS A 27 -1.44 -3.43 -9.55
CA LYS A 27 -2.75 -3.23 -8.91
C LYS A 27 -2.57 -2.29 -7.72
N LEU A 28 -3.08 -1.07 -7.86
CA LEU A 28 -3.05 -0.04 -6.83
C LEU A 28 -4.45 0.13 -6.25
N MET A 29 -4.61 -0.20 -4.96
CA MET A 29 -5.86 0.02 -4.22
C MET A 29 -5.90 1.44 -3.67
N LYS A 30 -7.10 2.01 -3.56
CA LYS A 30 -7.33 3.32 -2.92
C LYS A 30 -8.27 3.17 -1.73
N CYS A 31 -7.94 3.79 -0.62
CA CYS A 31 -8.79 3.79 0.57
C CYS A 31 -8.61 5.06 1.38
N THR A 32 -9.52 5.28 2.33
CA THR A 32 -9.26 6.13 3.50
C THR A 32 -8.92 5.23 4.70
N ILE A 33 -8.31 5.81 5.73
CA ILE A 33 -7.93 5.10 6.94
C ILE A 33 -8.56 5.80 8.15
N ARG A 34 -9.21 5.00 9.01
CA ARG A 34 -9.91 5.44 10.22
C ARG A 34 -9.45 4.62 11.42
N ASP A 35 -9.34 5.22 12.60
CA ASP A 35 -9.07 4.52 13.86
C ASP A 35 -10.37 4.24 14.67
N PRO A 36 -10.33 3.36 15.70
CA PRO A 36 -11.49 3.05 16.54
C PRO A 36 -12.12 4.25 17.26
N ASN A 37 -11.37 5.35 17.43
CA ASN A 37 -11.86 6.58 18.05
C ASN A 37 -12.55 7.51 17.04
N GLN A 38 -12.90 7.00 15.85
CA GLN A 38 -13.53 7.77 14.79
C GLN A 38 -12.67 8.94 14.30
N GLN A 39 -11.34 8.76 14.34
CA GLN A 39 -10.41 9.69 13.72
C GLN A 39 -10.01 9.19 12.35
N VAL A 40 -10.08 10.08 11.36
CA VAL A 40 -9.59 9.84 10.00
C VAL A 40 -8.21 10.44 9.82
N LEU A 41 -7.39 9.81 8.98
CA LEU A 41 -6.07 10.34 8.65
C LEU A 41 -6.18 11.45 7.60
N VAL A 42 -5.50 12.57 7.85
CA VAL A 42 -5.41 13.73 6.94
C VAL A 42 -3.95 14.14 6.75
N LEU A 43 -3.64 14.70 5.59
CA LEU A 43 -2.33 15.27 5.31
C LEU A 43 -2.37 16.80 5.48
N GLU A 44 -1.72 17.31 6.51
CA GLU A 44 -1.64 18.74 6.81
C GLU A 44 -0.19 19.19 6.85
N ASN A 45 0.19 20.17 6.02
CA ASN A 45 1.55 20.72 5.96
C ASN A 45 2.65 19.64 5.81
N GLY A 46 2.37 18.59 5.03
CA GLY A 46 3.29 17.48 4.81
C GLY A 46 3.39 16.48 5.98
N VAL A 47 2.53 16.58 6.99
CA VAL A 47 2.47 15.68 8.14
C VAL A 47 1.13 14.95 8.16
N LEU A 48 1.18 13.61 8.25
CA LEU A 48 -0.02 12.81 8.49
C LEU A 48 -0.48 12.97 9.94
N LYS A 49 -1.76 13.28 10.13
CA LYS A 49 -2.38 13.46 11.44
C LYS A 49 -3.70 12.70 11.51
N ALA A 50 -4.05 12.25 12.71
CA ALA A 50 -5.40 11.76 13.00
C ALA A 50 -6.28 12.91 13.47
N VAL A 51 -7.45 13.08 12.86
CA VAL A 51 -8.41 14.12 13.25
C VAL A 51 -9.82 13.54 13.39
N PRO A 52 -10.68 14.06 14.27
CA PRO A 52 -12.01 13.52 14.45
C PRO A 52 -12.81 13.70 13.16
N ASP A 53 -13.51 12.65 12.75
CA ASP A 53 -14.39 12.71 11.60
C ASP A 53 -15.70 13.39 11.96
N LYS A 54 -15.79 14.68 11.61
CA LYS A 54 -16.97 15.52 11.84
C LYS A 54 -17.85 15.65 10.60
N GLY A 55 -17.65 14.81 9.58
CA GLY A 55 -18.39 14.87 8.30
C GLY A 55 -18.01 16.02 7.36
N THR A 56 -17.34 17.07 7.87
CA THR A 56 -16.75 18.15 7.03
C THR A 56 -15.28 17.92 6.73
N THR A 57 -14.63 16.97 7.42
CA THR A 57 -13.24 16.61 7.21
C THR A 57 -13.13 15.85 5.89
N THR A 58 -12.17 16.21 5.03
CA THR A 58 -11.82 15.38 3.87
C THR A 58 -10.65 14.47 4.26
N PRO A 59 -10.85 13.15 4.40
CA PRO A 59 -9.76 12.23 4.70
C PRO A 59 -8.73 12.19 3.57
N GLU A 60 -7.47 11.92 3.92
CA GLU A 60 -6.43 11.67 2.92
C GLU A 60 -6.71 10.34 2.20
N THR A 61 -6.54 10.35 0.88
CA THR A 61 -6.60 9.12 0.07
C THR A 61 -5.26 8.40 0.11
N PHE A 62 -5.26 7.20 0.66
CA PHE A 62 -4.13 6.29 0.62
C PHE A 62 -4.14 5.46 -0.65
N TYR A 63 -2.95 5.25 -1.20
CA TYR A 63 -2.66 4.38 -2.32
C TYR A 63 -1.86 3.20 -1.80
N ILE A 64 -2.32 1.99 -2.08
CA ILE A 64 -1.77 0.75 -1.52
C ILE A 64 -1.36 -0.18 -2.65
N SER A 65 -0.11 -0.62 -2.62
CA SER A 65 0.44 -1.66 -3.49
C SER A 65 0.96 -2.79 -2.63
N THR A 66 0.81 -4.04 -3.07
CA THR A 66 1.54 -5.15 -2.46
C THR A 66 3.03 -5.01 -2.76
N SER A 67 3.84 -5.37 -1.77
CA SER A 67 5.29 -5.46 -1.88
C SER A 67 5.66 -6.86 -2.39
N GLN A 68 6.57 -6.91 -3.36
CA GLN A 68 7.11 -8.18 -3.87
C GLN A 68 8.20 -8.77 -2.97
N LEU A 69 8.49 -8.11 -1.85
CA LEU A 69 9.48 -8.55 -0.87
C LEU A 69 9.18 -9.97 -0.39
N SER A 70 10.18 -10.85 -0.49
CA SER A 70 10.08 -12.25 -0.08
C SER A 70 11.12 -12.57 0.98
N THR A 71 10.97 -12.01 2.16
CA THR A 71 11.99 -12.10 3.23
C THR A 71 11.54 -12.86 4.47
N THR A 72 10.29 -13.32 4.54
CA THR A 72 9.72 -13.92 5.76
C THR A 72 8.78 -15.09 5.49
N SER A 73 8.50 -15.88 6.53
CA SER A 73 7.42 -16.90 6.56
C SER A 73 6.01 -16.30 6.49
N ILE A 74 5.85 -14.99 6.70
CA ILE A 74 4.60 -14.26 6.56
C ILE A 74 4.28 -14.09 5.08
N LYS A 75 3.00 -14.28 4.71
CA LYS A 75 2.55 -14.28 3.32
C LYS A 75 2.86 -12.95 2.62
N LYS A 76 3.38 -13.02 1.39
CA LYS A 76 3.71 -11.84 0.58
C LYS A 76 2.55 -10.87 0.41
N GLU A 77 1.31 -11.37 0.37
CA GLU A 77 0.10 -10.56 0.25
C GLU A 77 -0.12 -9.56 1.40
N ASN A 78 0.49 -9.78 2.57
CA ASN A 78 0.38 -8.90 3.72
C ASN A 78 1.44 -7.80 3.73
N HIS A 79 2.50 -7.92 2.93
CA HIS A 79 3.49 -6.86 2.79
C HIS A 79 2.96 -5.80 1.84
N ILE A 80 2.81 -4.58 2.34
CA ILE A 80 2.25 -3.48 1.57
C ILE A 80 3.13 -2.24 1.62
N PHE A 81 3.02 -1.45 0.57
CA PHE A 81 3.45 -0.06 0.52
C PHE A 81 2.23 0.84 0.69
N LEU A 82 2.41 1.94 1.40
CA LEU A 82 1.38 2.97 1.62
C LEU A 82 1.92 4.30 1.11
N ALA A 83 1.11 5.01 0.32
CA ALA A 83 1.43 6.34 -0.14
C ALA A 83 0.23 7.28 -0.11
N VAL A 84 0.51 8.57 0.02
CA VAL A 84 -0.46 9.67 0.03
C VAL A 84 -0.11 10.64 -1.10
N SER A 85 -0.85 11.75 -1.23
CA SER A 85 -0.57 12.76 -2.26
C SER A 85 -0.50 12.16 -3.66
N LYS A 86 -1.56 11.44 -4.05
CA LYS A 86 -1.67 10.77 -5.36
C LYS A 86 -0.62 9.67 -5.62
N GLY A 87 0.01 9.15 -4.57
CA GLY A 87 1.02 8.10 -4.64
C GLY A 87 2.46 8.61 -4.73
N GLU A 88 2.69 9.92 -4.59
CA GLU A 88 4.02 10.55 -4.72
C GLU A 88 4.80 10.64 -3.39
N LEU A 89 4.11 10.48 -2.26
CA LEU A 89 4.70 10.49 -0.93
C LEU A 89 4.47 9.14 -0.25
N CYS A 90 5.51 8.31 -0.16
CA CYS A 90 5.41 6.99 0.46
C CYS A 90 5.74 7.07 1.97
N LEU A 91 4.99 6.28 2.76
CA LEU A 91 5.31 6.06 4.16
C LEU A 91 6.61 5.29 4.28
N HIS A 92 7.45 5.71 5.22
CA HIS A 92 8.78 5.16 5.45
C HIS A 92 9.05 5.12 6.95
N CYS A 93 9.39 3.95 7.48
CA CYS A 93 9.88 3.75 8.83
C CYS A 93 11.40 3.55 8.75
N ASP A 94 12.18 4.47 9.31
CA ASP A 94 13.65 4.36 9.32
C ASP A 94 14.14 3.09 10.02
N THR A 95 15.20 2.48 9.52
CA THR A 95 15.77 1.28 10.16
C THR A 95 16.69 1.70 11.28
N VAL A 96 16.39 1.30 12.51
CA VAL A 96 17.20 1.62 13.70
C VAL A 96 17.63 0.34 14.42
N LYS A 97 18.62 0.47 15.30
CA LYS A 97 19.00 -0.61 16.23
C LYS A 97 18.51 -0.27 17.62
N ASP A 98 18.07 -1.28 18.38
CA ASP A 98 17.76 -1.11 19.80
C ASP A 98 19.01 -0.53 20.53
N PRO A 99 18.89 0.52 21.37
CA PRO A 99 17.67 1.06 22.00
C PRO A 99 16.96 2.22 21.26
N GLU A 100 17.38 2.58 20.04
CA GLU A 100 16.81 3.72 19.32
C GLU A 100 15.33 3.49 18.94
N HIS A 101 14.57 4.59 18.89
CA HIS A 101 13.17 4.57 18.47
C HIS A 101 13.05 5.01 17.01
N PRO A 102 12.42 4.20 16.15
CA PRO A 102 12.20 4.59 14.77
C PRO A 102 11.17 5.72 14.67
N SER A 103 11.26 6.46 13.56
CA SER A 103 10.36 7.52 13.16
C SER A 103 9.61 7.16 11.88
N LEU A 104 8.32 7.49 11.85
CA LEU A 104 7.50 7.41 10.64
C LEU A 104 7.65 8.70 9.84
N GLN A 105 7.96 8.58 8.56
CA GLN A 105 8.24 9.70 7.66
C GLN A 105 7.47 9.54 6.35
N LEU A 106 7.25 10.67 5.66
CA LEU A 106 6.84 10.69 4.27
C LEU A 106 8.05 11.03 3.40
N LYS A 107 8.38 10.16 2.45
CA LYS A 107 9.46 10.37 1.49
C LYS A 107 8.88 10.63 0.10
N LYS A 108 9.45 11.60 -0.62
CA LYS A 108 9.14 11.88 -2.02
C LYS A 108 9.63 10.73 -2.90
N LYS A 109 8.74 9.78 -3.17
CA LYS A 109 8.99 8.56 -3.94
C LYS A 109 7.64 8.08 -4.47
N ASN A 110 7.56 7.78 -5.77
CA ASN A 110 6.33 7.26 -6.35
C ASN A 110 6.14 5.79 -5.93
N ILE A 111 4.96 5.44 -5.42
CA ILE A 111 4.64 4.08 -4.97
C ILE A 111 4.84 3.02 -6.06
N LYS A 112 4.66 3.37 -7.34
CA LYS A 112 4.86 2.45 -8.47
C LYS A 112 6.31 2.04 -8.65
N GLU A 113 7.26 2.83 -8.15
CA GLU A 113 8.70 2.55 -8.25
C GLU A 113 9.21 1.62 -7.14
N LEU A 114 8.46 1.45 -6.05
CA LEU A 114 8.95 0.73 -4.87
C LEU A 114 9.20 -0.76 -5.12
N ASN A 115 8.41 -1.39 -5.99
CA ASN A 115 8.61 -2.79 -6.39
C ASN A 115 9.81 -3.01 -7.31
N SER A 116 10.38 -1.94 -7.88
CA SER A 116 11.62 -2.01 -8.67
C SER A 116 12.87 -1.86 -7.80
N LEU A 117 12.73 -1.52 -6.52
CA LEU A 117 13.84 -1.43 -5.57
C LEU A 117 14.29 -2.82 -5.13
N ASN A 118 15.55 -2.92 -4.70
CA ASN A 118 16.00 -4.15 -4.06
C ASN A 118 15.37 -4.32 -2.66
N SER A 119 15.54 -5.50 -2.07
CA SER A 119 14.95 -5.83 -0.78
C SER A 119 15.36 -4.89 0.34
N LYS A 120 16.64 -4.50 0.40
CA LYS A 120 17.17 -3.61 1.43
C LYS A 120 16.60 -2.19 1.33
N GLU A 121 16.45 -1.68 0.11
CA GLU A 121 15.93 -0.34 -0.16
C GLU A 121 14.40 -0.23 0.03
N SER A 122 13.66 -1.29 -0.28
CA SER A 122 12.21 -1.34 -0.11
C SER A 122 11.77 -1.67 1.32
N LEU A 123 12.65 -2.27 2.13
CA LEU A 123 12.33 -2.70 3.50
C LEU A 123 11.79 -1.56 4.39
N PRO A 124 12.39 -0.36 4.44
CA PRO A 124 11.87 0.78 5.24
C PRO A 124 10.49 1.27 4.80
N PHE A 125 10.09 1.02 3.55
CA PHE A 125 8.78 1.39 3.02
C PHE A 125 7.72 0.30 3.23
N THR A 126 8.15 -0.90 3.61
CA THR A 126 7.26 -2.06 3.69
C THR A 126 6.62 -2.15 5.07
N PHE A 127 5.30 -2.34 5.09
CA PHE A 127 4.53 -2.59 6.30
C PHE A 127 3.78 -3.91 6.19
N LEU A 128 3.71 -4.65 7.29
CA LEU A 128 2.92 -5.88 7.38
C LEU A 128 1.51 -5.50 7.84
N LYS A 129 0.54 -5.75 6.95
CA LYS A 129 -0.88 -5.54 7.22
C LYS A 129 -1.50 -6.85 7.68
N GLU A 130 -1.90 -6.91 8.94
CA GLU A 130 -2.55 -8.09 9.52
C GLU A 130 -3.98 -7.76 9.97
N GLN A 131 -4.91 -8.67 9.76
CA GLN A 131 -6.29 -8.51 10.17
C GLN A 131 -6.49 -8.99 11.61
N ILE A 132 -7.11 -8.17 12.44
CA ILE A 132 -7.50 -8.49 13.81
C ILE A 132 -8.97 -8.10 14.00
N GLY A 133 -9.85 -9.10 13.96
CA GLY A 133 -11.29 -8.87 13.94
C GLY A 133 -11.72 -8.11 12.68
N SER A 134 -12.40 -6.96 12.88
CA SER A 134 -12.81 -6.04 11.80
C SER A 134 -11.74 -5.00 11.44
N TYR A 135 -10.62 -4.95 12.16
CA TYR A 135 -9.56 -3.96 11.98
C TYR A 135 -8.29 -4.57 11.38
N PHE A 136 -7.35 -3.70 11.03
CA PHE A 136 -6.01 -4.08 10.61
C PHE A 136 -4.95 -3.38 11.46
N THR A 137 -3.85 -4.09 11.73
CA THR A 137 -2.61 -3.50 12.23
C THR A 137 -1.64 -3.27 11.07
N LEU A 138 -0.68 -2.38 11.28
CA LEU A 138 0.37 -2.05 10.32
C LEU A 138 1.72 -2.06 11.03
N GLU A 139 2.46 -3.15 10.91
CA GLU A 139 3.77 -3.30 11.52
C GLU A 139 4.89 -2.88 10.54
N SER A 140 5.94 -2.24 11.03
CA SER A 140 7.13 -1.93 10.22
C SER A 140 7.90 -3.21 9.88
N ALA A 141 8.14 -3.47 8.60
CA ALA A 141 9.03 -4.57 8.19
C ALA A 141 10.50 -4.30 8.58
N ALA A 142 10.90 -3.03 8.69
CA ALA A 142 12.26 -2.64 9.05
C ALA A 142 12.53 -2.69 10.56
N ASN A 143 11.48 -2.58 11.40
CA ASN A 143 11.61 -2.59 12.85
C ASN A 143 10.50 -3.47 13.45
N HIS A 144 10.77 -4.76 13.61
CA HIS A 144 9.80 -5.72 14.14
C HIS A 144 9.28 -5.29 15.51
N GLY A 145 7.98 -5.46 15.73
CA GLY A 145 7.24 -5.05 16.93
C GLY A 145 6.83 -3.56 16.96
N TYR A 146 7.25 -2.74 15.99
CA TYR A 146 6.80 -1.36 15.88
C TYR A 146 5.62 -1.23 14.92
N PHE A 147 4.49 -0.77 15.45
CA PHE A 147 3.24 -0.60 14.72
C PHE A 147 2.97 0.88 14.47
N ILE A 148 2.38 1.20 13.32
CA ILE A 148 1.79 2.53 13.08
C ILE A 148 0.73 2.78 14.16
N TYR A 149 0.71 4.00 14.69
CA TYR A 149 -0.29 4.40 15.68
C TYR A 149 -0.85 5.80 15.47
N THR A 150 -2.06 6.01 15.98
CA THR A 150 -2.69 7.32 16.20
C THR A 150 -2.85 7.58 17.68
N SER A 151 -2.67 8.83 18.10
CA SER A 151 -2.93 9.21 19.50
C SER A 151 -4.43 9.33 19.76
N ASN A 152 -4.85 9.07 20.99
CA ASN A 152 -6.18 9.44 21.47
C ASN A 152 -6.39 10.96 21.52
N ILE A 153 -5.31 11.75 21.56
CA ILE A 153 -5.36 13.20 21.46
C ILE A 153 -5.53 13.58 19.97
N PRO A 154 -6.57 14.33 19.61
CA PRO A 154 -6.78 14.74 18.23
C PRO A 154 -5.67 15.60 17.65
N ARG A 155 -5.52 15.56 16.32
CA ARG A 155 -4.52 16.31 15.53
C ARG A 155 -3.06 15.98 15.83
N GLN A 156 -2.80 14.93 16.62
CA GLN A 156 -1.44 14.46 16.79
C GLN A 156 -0.92 13.80 15.51
N PRO A 157 0.39 13.90 15.23
CA PRO A 157 1.01 13.18 14.13
C PRO A 157 0.82 11.66 14.25
N VAL A 158 0.70 11.00 13.11
CA VAL A 158 0.81 9.55 13.01
C VAL A 158 2.26 9.14 13.22
N GLY A 159 2.50 8.13 14.04
CA GLY A 159 3.85 7.65 14.36
C GLY A 159 3.96 6.13 14.33
N VAL A 160 5.06 5.61 14.87
CA VAL A 160 5.26 4.17 15.14
C VAL A 160 5.54 3.94 16.62
N THR A 161 5.10 2.81 17.16
CA THR A 161 5.21 2.47 18.58
C THR A 161 5.35 0.97 18.81
N LYS A 162 6.09 0.57 19.84
CA LYS A 162 6.08 -0.80 20.39
C LYS A 162 5.20 -0.94 21.63
N ASP A 163 4.74 0.18 22.20
CA ASP A 163 3.86 0.20 23.37
C ASP A 163 2.40 0.02 22.94
N LEU A 164 1.86 -1.19 23.11
CA LEU A 164 0.48 -1.52 22.79
C LEU A 164 -0.46 -1.12 23.96
N GLY A 165 -1.48 -0.29 23.70
CA GLY A 165 -2.67 -0.16 24.57
C GLY A 165 -2.62 0.78 25.78
N LYS A 166 -2.14 2.03 25.65
CA LYS A 166 -2.26 3.03 26.75
C LYS A 166 -2.83 4.38 26.33
N GLU A 167 -2.41 4.93 25.20
CA GLU A 167 -2.97 6.19 24.64
C GLU A 167 -2.85 6.24 23.10
N LYS A 168 -2.53 5.08 22.52
CA LYS A 168 -2.10 4.88 21.15
C LYS A 168 -2.96 3.78 20.53
N ASN A 169 -3.67 4.08 19.46
CA ASN A 169 -4.43 3.10 18.69
C ASN A 169 -3.55 2.57 17.56
N THR A 170 -3.42 1.24 17.47
CA THR A 170 -2.67 0.56 16.40
C THR A 170 -3.59 -0.21 15.45
N GLN A 171 -4.90 -0.11 15.67
CA GLN A 171 -5.94 -0.75 14.88
C GLN A 171 -6.56 0.27 13.93
N PHE A 172 -6.79 -0.15 12.70
CA PHE A 172 -7.27 0.72 11.63
C PHE A 172 -8.32 0.04 10.78
N GLU A 173 -9.37 0.77 10.45
CA GLU A 173 -10.32 0.43 9.39
C GLU A 173 -9.82 1.01 8.06
N PHE A 174 -9.99 0.23 6.99
CA PHE A 174 -9.63 0.60 5.62
C PHE A 174 -10.92 0.67 4.80
N GLU A 175 -11.40 1.88 4.53
CA GLU A 175 -12.59 2.08 3.72
C GLU A 175 -12.18 2.25 2.25
N ASN A 176 -12.48 1.26 1.40
CA ASN A 176 -12.13 1.31 0.00
C ASN A 176 -12.84 2.46 -0.71
N ILE A 177 -12.06 3.30 -1.39
CA ILE A 177 -12.61 4.29 -2.31
C ILE A 177 -12.87 3.55 -3.62
N SER A 178 -14.07 3.03 -3.78
CA SER A 178 -14.51 2.39 -5.00
C SER A 178 -14.40 3.38 -6.15
N VAL A 179 -13.38 3.21 -7.01
CA VAL A 179 -13.52 3.66 -8.39
C VAL A 179 -14.54 2.71 -8.98
N ASN A 180 -15.76 3.18 -9.20
CA ASN A 180 -16.77 2.42 -9.93
C ASN A 180 -16.30 2.31 -11.38
N LEU A 181 -15.36 1.40 -11.62
CA LEU A 181 -14.99 0.95 -12.94
C LEU A 181 -16.08 -0.04 -13.34
N SER A 182 -17.20 0.50 -13.82
CA SER A 182 -18.08 -0.29 -14.68
C SER A 182 -17.24 -0.72 -15.89
N VAL A 183 -16.70 -1.93 -15.85
CA VAL A 183 -16.35 -2.63 -17.08
C VAL A 183 -17.69 -3.06 -17.66
N VAL A 184 -18.22 -2.27 -18.58
CA VAL A 184 -19.20 -2.78 -19.53
C VAL A 184 -18.62 -2.50 -20.91
N GLN A 185 -18.35 -3.60 -21.59
CA GLN A 185 -18.07 -3.64 -23.01
C GLN A 185 -19.18 -2.91 -23.75
N ASP A 186 -18.78 -2.06 -24.69
CA ASP A 186 -19.61 -1.36 -25.66
C ASP A 186 -20.41 -0.16 -25.14
N GLY A 187 -19.90 1.02 -25.51
CA GLY A 187 -20.26 2.31 -24.95
C GLY A 187 -21.65 2.79 -25.31
N VAL A 188 -22.37 3.27 -24.28
CA VAL A 188 -23.17 4.51 -24.25
C VAL A 188 -23.34 4.86 -22.76
N TYR A 189 -22.90 6.04 -22.33
CA TYR A 189 -23.10 6.48 -20.94
C TYR A 189 -24.46 7.15 -20.76
N LYS A 190 -25.28 6.62 -19.85
CA LYS A 190 -26.42 7.33 -19.26
C LYS A 190 -26.11 7.59 -17.78
N LEU A 191 -26.03 8.87 -17.41
CA LEU A 191 -25.85 9.30 -16.03
C LEU A 191 -27.19 9.13 -15.30
N THR A 192 -27.27 8.23 -14.32
CA THR A 192 -28.40 8.18 -13.39
C THR A 192 -27.92 8.42 -11.96
N MET A 193 -28.35 9.54 -11.40
CA MET A 193 -28.12 9.91 -9.99
C MET A 193 -29.11 9.11 -9.12
N ALA A 194 -28.61 8.21 -8.29
CA ALA A 194 -29.40 7.64 -7.20
C ALA A 194 -29.37 8.60 -6.01
N LYS A 195 -30.53 9.13 -5.63
CA LYS A 195 -30.72 9.92 -4.40
C LYS A 195 -30.53 9.02 -3.16
N PRO A 196 -30.01 9.54 -2.04
CA PRO A 196 -29.93 8.76 -0.81
C PRO A 196 -31.34 8.46 -0.28
N CYS A 197 -31.61 7.18 -0.01
CA CYS A 197 -32.81 6.75 0.68
C CYS A 197 -32.66 7.07 2.18
N MET A 198 -33.45 8.03 2.68
CA MET A 198 -33.73 8.15 4.11
C MET A 198 -34.85 7.17 4.44
N THR A 199 -34.56 6.16 5.26
CA THR A 199 -35.59 5.49 6.05
C THR A 199 -35.46 5.98 7.48
N MET A 200 -36.34 6.92 7.85
CA MET A 200 -36.82 7.02 9.23
C MET A 200 -37.87 5.93 9.41
N GLU A 201 -37.77 5.15 10.48
CA GLU A 201 -38.96 4.53 11.06
C GLU A 201 -39.06 4.95 12.53
N LEU A 202 -40.31 5.18 12.94
CA LEU A 202 -40.79 5.80 14.17
C LEU A 202 -40.61 4.93 15.41
#